data_AF-A0A519TY38-F1
#
_entry.id   AF-A0A519TY38-F1
#
_cell.length_a   1.000
_cell.length_b   1.000
_cell.length_c   1.000
_cell.angle_alpha   90.00
_cell.angle_beta   90.00
_cell.angle_gamma   90.00
#
_symmetry.space_group_name_H-M   'P 1'
#
loop_
_entity.id
_entity.type
_entity.pdbx_description
1 polymer ?
#
loop_
_entity_poly.entity_id
_entity_poly.type
_entity_poly.pdbx_seq_one_letter_code
_entity_poly.pdbx_strand_id
1 'polypeptide(L)'
;MVQEQTAFKVAEVEVSYKSNYNITERPRINSSHDAYRLLIQHWQLGKIELLEEFKVILLNTSNRVLGIVDISVGGVSGTLADPRIIFAVALKTNSSKLILSHNHPSGNLTPSEADKRLTQKLKEGGKLCNQ
;
A
#
# COMPACT_ATOMS: atom_id res chain seq x y z
N MET A 1 -41.46 -27.68 20.76
CA MET A 1 -40.08 -27.34 21.15
C MET A 1 -39.60 -26.29 20.18
N VAL A 2 -39.39 -25.05 20.63
CA VAL A 2 -38.91 -23.95 19.79
C VAL A 2 -37.40 -23.87 20.00
N GLN A 3 -36.62 -24.09 18.96
CA GLN A 3 -35.16 -23.92 19.00
C GLN A 3 -34.83 -22.45 19.27
N GLU A 4 -34.15 -22.19 20.39
CA GLU A 4 -33.51 -20.90 20.65
C GLU A 4 -32.46 -20.65 19.56
N GLN A 5 -32.69 -19.64 18.73
CA GLN A 5 -31.71 -19.15 17.77
C GLN A 5 -30.53 -18.56 18.54
N THR A 6 -29.40 -19.27 18.55
CA THR A 6 -28.11 -18.73 19.00
C THR A 6 -27.80 -17.44 18.24
N ALA A 7 -27.79 -16.31 18.93
CA ALA A 7 -27.45 -15.01 18.35
C ALA A 7 -25.99 -15.00 17.88
N PHE A 8 -25.79 -14.73 16.59
CA PHE A 8 -24.45 -14.60 16.01
C PHE A 8 -23.72 -13.40 16.64
N LYS A 9 -22.55 -13.64 17.22
CA LYS A 9 -21.66 -12.57 17.71
C LYS A 9 -20.75 -12.12 16.58
N VAL A 10 -20.81 -10.83 16.23
CA VAL A 10 -19.92 -10.21 15.23
C VAL A 10 -19.18 -9.03 15.84
N ALA A 11 -17.96 -8.77 15.37
CA ALA A 11 -17.15 -7.63 15.81
C ALA A 11 -17.49 -6.36 15.01
N GLU A 12 -17.48 -5.21 15.67
CA GLU A 12 -17.46 -3.91 15.01
C GLU A 12 -16.06 -3.64 14.43
N VAL A 13 -16.01 -3.06 13.23
CA VAL A 13 -14.75 -2.70 12.58
C VAL A 13 -14.66 -1.18 12.54
N GLU A 14 -13.82 -0.61 13.40
CA GLU A 14 -13.51 0.82 13.41
C GLU A 14 -12.36 1.14 12.46
N VAL A 15 -12.48 2.24 11.73
CA VAL A 15 -11.41 2.82 10.90
C VAL A 15 -11.16 4.22 11.41
N SER A 16 -10.00 4.46 12.03
CA SER A 16 -9.62 5.79 12.53
C SER A 16 -8.44 6.36 11.74
N TYR A 17 -8.51 7.65 11.43
CA TYR A 17 -7.44 8.42 10.79
C TYR A 17 -6.93 9.46 11.78
N LYS A 18 -5.65 9.41 12.12
CA LYS A 18 -5.00 10.39 13.01
C LYS A 18 -3.85 11.06 12.27
N SER A 19 -3.91 12.39 12.15
CA SER A 19 -2.86 13.21 11.54
C SER A 19 -2.36 14.19 12.59
N ASN A 20 -1.07 14.11 12.93
CA ASN A 20 -0.43 14.97 13.94
C ASN A 20 0.41 16.10 13.31
N TYR A 21 0.15 16.45 12.06
CA TYR A 21 0.89 17.45 11.28
C TYR A 21 -0.06 18.32 10.46
N ASN A 22 0.41 19.49 10.03
CA ASN A 22 -0.41 20.42 9.26
C ASN A 22 -0.62 19.88 7.84
N ILE A 23 -1.84 19.99 7.31
CA ILE A 23 -2.18 19.51 5.97
C ILE A 23 -1.29 20.17 4.90
N THR A 24 -0.87 21.42 5.13
CA THR A 24 0.02 22.17 4.22
C THR A 24 1.43 21.56 4.13
N GLU A 25 1.86 20.81 5.13
CA GLU A 25 3.18 20.17 5.19
C GLU A 25 3.22 18.84 4.44
N ARG A 26 2.08 18.34 3.94
CA ARG A 26 2.04 17.08 3.18
C ARG A 26 2.94 17.17 1.95
N PRO A 27 3.93 16.27 1.81
CA PRO A 27 4.76 16.26 0.61
C PRO A 27 3.88 15.99 -0.62
N ARG A 28 4.22 16.65 -1.72
CA ARG A 28 3.59 16.44 -3.02
C ARG A 28 4.53 15.60 -3.87
N ILE A 29 4.01 14.54 -4.48
CA ILE A 29 4.77 13.65 -5.34
C ILE A 29 4.40 13.94 -6.80
N ASN A 30 5.36 14.40 -7.60
CA ASN A 30 5.14 14.69 -9.03
C ASN A 30 6.04 13.85 -9.95
N SER A 31 6.96 13.08 -9.38
CA SER A 31 7.89 12.22 -10.11
C SER A 31 8.20 10.94 -9.34
N SER A 32 8.75 9.95 -10.04
CA SER A 32 9.30 8.75 -9.41
C SER A 32 10.47 9.09 -8.47
N HIS A 33 11.23 10.15 -8.75
CA HIS A 33 12.31 10.62 -7.89
C HIS A 33 11.78 11.15 -6.54
N ASP A 34 10.68 11.91 -6.54
CA ASP A 34 10.03 12.37 -5.30
C ASP A 34 9.54 11.18 -4.48
N ALA A 35 8.92 10.20 -5.14
CA ALA A 35 8.46 8.97 -4.49
C ALA A 35 9.63 8.21 -3.86
N TYR A 36 10.74 8.04 -4.59
CA TYR A 36 11.95 7.41 -4.09
C TYR A 36 12.53 8.13 -2.87
N ARG A 37 12.65 9.48 -2.92
CA ARG A 37 13.16 10.28 -1.80
C ARG A 37 12.33 10.14 -0.54
N LEU A 38 11.01 9.98 -0.68
CA LEU A 38 10.15 9.70 0.44
C LEU A 38 10.32 8.24 0.91
N LEU A 39 10.26 7.28 0.00
CA LEU A 39 10.33 5.85 0.34
C LEU A 39 11.64 5.47 1.06
N ILE A 40 12.77 6.03 0.65
CA ILE A 40 14.07 5.71 1.27
C ILE A 40 14.15 6.16 2.74
N GLN A 41 13.40 7.20 3.12
CA GLN A 41 13.29 7.64 4.51
C GLN A 41 12.44 6.69 5.37
N HIS A 42 11.63 5.84 4.73
CA HIS A 42 10.71 4.90 5.35
C HIS A 42 11.08 3.42 5.11
N TRP A 43 12.25 3.16 4.53
CA TRP A 43 12.78 1.81 4.32
C TRP A 43 13.70 1.39 5.46
N GLN A 44 13.74 0.10 5.79
CA GLN A 44 14.73 -0.43 6.73
C GLN A 44 16.08 -0.58 6.02
N LEU A 45 16.88 0.50 5.95
CA LEU A 45 18.13 0.51 5.20
C LEU A 45 19.11 -0.59 5.61
N GLY A 46 19.17 -0.95 6.90
CA GLY A 46 20.03 -2.04 7.38
C GLY A 46 19.61 -3.45 6.91
N LYS A 47 18.45 -3.58 6.27
CA LYS A 47 17.91 -4.85 5.75
C LYS A 47 17.52 -4.81 4.28
N ILE A 48 17.73 -3.67 3.59
CA ILE A 48 17.28 -3.49 2.20
C ILE A 48 17.99 -4.43 1.21
N GLU A 49 19.18 -4.90 1.57
CA GLU A 49 19.97 -5.88 0.80
C GLU A 49 19.65 -7.33 1.20
N LEU A 50 18.82 -7.53 2.23
CA LEU A 50 18.48 -8.85 2.78
C LEU A 50 17.03 -9.25 2.49
N LEU A 51 16.10 -8.31 2.65
CA LEU A 51 14.66 -8.54 2.58
C LEU A 51 14.03 -7.74 1.46
N GLU A 52 13.10 -8.38 0.77
CA GLU A 52 12.21 -7.69 -0.16
C GLU A 52 11.02 -7.15 0.63
N GLU A 53 10.76 -5.84 0.55
CA GLU A 53 9.60 -5.20 1.16
C GLU A 53 8.71 -4.61 0.06
N PHE A 54 7.40 -4.68 0.24
CA PHE A 54 6.43 -4.01 -0.63
C PHE A 54 5.70 -2.92 0.16
N LYS A 55 5.78 -1.68 -0.33
CA LYS A 55 5.15 -0.51 0.28
C LYS A 55 4.26 0.21 -0.72
N VAL A 56 3.22 0.88 -0.22
CA VAL A 56 2.32 1.70 -1.02
C VAL A 56 2.26 3.11 -0.47
N ILE A 57 2.48 4.11 -1.33
CA ILE A 57 2.19 5.51 -1.01
C ILE A 57 0.73 5.78 -1.35
N LEU A 58 0.00 6.30 -0.36
CA LEU A 58 -1.40 6.71 -0.48
C LEU A 58 -1.44 8.20 -0.82
N LEU A 59 -2.16 8.58 -1.87
CA LEU A 59 -2.20 9.95 -2.38
C LEU A 59 -3.64 10.44 -2.52
N ASN A 60 -3.86 11.73 -2.25
CA ASN A 60 -5.09 12.41 -2.64
C ASN A 60 -5.09 12.84 -4.12
N THR A 61 -6.18 13.44 -4.58
CA THR A 61 -6.36 13.94 -5.95
C THR A 61 -5.27 14.93 -6.41
N SER A 62 -4.70 15.72 -5.48
CA SER A 62 -3.63 16.69 -5.72
C SER A 62 -2.20 16.11 -5.59
N ASN A 63 -2.06 14.79 -5.57
CA ASN A 63 -0.79 14.06 -5.35
C ASN A 63 -0.10 14.39 -4.01
N ARG A 64 -0.86 14.79 -2.99
CA ARG A 64 -0.34 14.97 -1.62
C ARG A 64 -0.40 13.64 -0.88
N VAL A 65 0.67 13.33 -0.15
CA VAL A 65 0.79 12.08 0.60
C VAL A 65 -0.16 12.06 1.78
N LEU A 66 -1.00 11.03 1.83
CA LEU A 66 -1.87 10.71 2.95
C LEU A 66 -1.15 9.82 3.97
N GLY A 67 -0.26 8.96 3.49
CA GLY A 67 0.56 8.06 4.30
C GLY A 67 1.32 7.05 3.44
N ILE A 68 2.13 6.23 4.10
CA ILE A 68 2.79 5.06 3.53
C ILE A 68 2.33 3.85 4.33
N VAL A 69 2.02 2.77 3.63
CA VAL A 69 1.65 1.49 4.25
C VAL A 69 2.63 0.41 3.81
N ASP A 70 3.09 -0.37 4.79
CA ASP A 70 3.81 -1.61 4.57
C ASP A 70 2.81 -2.72 4.27
N ILE A 71 2.90 -3.32 3.09
CA ILE A 71 1.97 -4.37 2.66
C ILE A 71 2.52 -5.75 2.99
N SER A 72 3.79 -5.97 2.71
CA SER A 72 4.44 -7.25 3.00
C SER A 72 5.95 -7.12 3.10
N VAL A 73 6.53 -8.07 3.83
CA VAL A 73 7.97 -8.32 3.89
C VAL A 73 8.14 -9.77 3.42
N GLY A 74 8.73 -9.94 2.24
CA GLY A 74 9.05 -11.22 1.64
C GLY A 74 10.46 -11.67 1.98
N GLY A 75 10.72 -12.97 1.84
CA GLY A 75 12.09 -13.49 1.79
C GLY A 75 12.77 -13.19 0.46
N VAL A 76 13.86 -13.91 0.16
CA VAL A 76 14.70 -13.70 -1.05
C VAL A 76 13.96 -14.00 -2.38
N SER A 77 12.75 -14.54 -2.35
CA SER A 77 12.04 -15.09 -3.53
C SER A 77 10.73 -14.39 -3.89
N GLY A 78 10.45 -13.20 -3.35
CA GLY A 78 9.31 -12.38 -3.73
C GLY A 78 8.37 -12.00 -2.58
N THR A 79 7.82 -10.79 -2.65
CA THR A 79 6.78 -10.27 -1.77
C THR A 79 5.37 -10.65 -2.25
N LEU A 80 4.56 -11.25 -1.36
CA LEU A 80 3.14 -11.49 -1.62
C LEU A 80 2.37 -10.20 -1.28
N ALA A 81 2.14 -9.35 -2.27
CA ALA A 81 1.27 -8.18 -2.13
C ALA A 81 -0.15 -8.56 -2.61
N ASP A 82 -1.10 -8.68 -1.67
CA ASP A 82 -2.51 -8.99 -1.99
C ASP A 82 -3.25 -7.71 -2.39
N PRO A 83 -3.78 -7.62 -3.64
CA PRO A 83 -4.57 -6.48 -4.07
C PRO A 83 -5.74 -6.14 -3.16
N ARG A 84 -6.38 -7.12 -2.52
CA ARG A 84 -7.52 -6.89 -1.62
C ARG A 84 -7.10 -6.08 -0.40
N ILE A 85 -5.92 -6.35 0.16
CA ILE A 85 -5.39 -5.60 1.30
C ILE A 85 -5.03 -4.18 0.85
N ILE A 86 -4.36 -4.05 -0.30
CA ILE A 86 -4.00 -2.74 -0.87
C ILE A 86 -5.26 -1.88 -1.08
N PHE A 87 -6.31 -2.42 -1.70
CA PHE A 87 -7.55 -1.70 -1.91
C PHE A 87 -8.32 -1.44 -0.62
N ALA A 88 -8.35 -2.38 0.33
CA ALA A 88 -8.97 -2.14 1.63
C ALA A 88 -8.33 -0.94 2.33
N VAL A 89 -6.99 -0.85 2.33
CA VAL A 89 -6.27 0.31 2.89
C VAL A 89 -6.56 1.57 2.08
N ALA A 90 -6.49 1.50 0.75
CA ALA A 90 -6.75 2.66 -0.12
C ALA A 90 -8.15 3.26 0.10
N LEU A 91 -9.18 2.41 0.16
CA LEU A 91 -10.57 2.81 0.38
C LEU A 91 -10.77 3.35 1.80
N LYS A 92 -10.23 2.68 2.82
CA LYS A 92 -10.32 3.11 4.22
C LYS A 92 -9.62 4.44 4.50
N THR A 93 -8.62 4.80 3.69
CA THR A 93 -7.85 6.05 3.82
C THR A 93 -8.32 7.14 2.86
N ASN A 94 -9.41 6.90 2.11
CA ASN A 94 -9.91 7.80 1.08
C ASN A 94 -8.82 8.23 0.09
N SER A 95 -7.96 7.28 -0.29
CA SER A 95 -6.86 7.51 -1.24
C SER A 95 -7.40 7.52 -2.66
N SER A 96 -7.09 8.57 -3.41
CA SER A 96 -7.52 8.72 -4.81
C SER A 96 -6.52 8.14 -5.81
N LYS A 97 -5.25 8.03 -5.42
CA LYS A 97 -4.16 7.48 -6.25
C LYS A 97 -3.22 6.66 -5.38
N LEU A 98 -2.53 5.71 -5.99
CA LEU A 98 -1.57 4.82 -5.32
C LEU A 98 -0.24 4.84 -6.08
N ILE A 99 0.87 4.78 -5.35
CA ILE A 99 2.18 4.45 -5.91
C ILE A 99 2.62 3.14 -5.26
N LEU A 100 2.92 2.15 -6.09
CA LEU A 100 3.42 0.85 -5.68
C LEU A 100 4.95 0.88 -5.68
N SER A 101 5.56 0.23 -4.70
CA SER A 101 7.01 0.15 -4.59
C SER A 101 7.46 -1.15 -3.95
N HIS A 102 8.56 -1.70 -4.44
CA HIS A 102 9.34 -2.74 -3.79
C HIS A 102 10.83 -2.47 -4.01
N ASN A 103 11.68 -3.03 -3.16
CA ASN A 103 13.12 -3.11 -3.42
C ASN A 103 13.46 -4.46 -4.04
N HIS A 104 14.61 -4.58 -4.71
CA HIS A 104 15.21 -5.87 -5.06
C HIS A 104 16.51 -5.98 -4.26
N PRO A 105 16.65 -6.94 -3.32
CA PRO A 105 17.89 -7.15 -2.57
C PRO A 105 19.12 -7.35 -3.47
N SER A 106 18.91 -7.90 -4.68
CA SER A 106 19.93 -8.11 -5.70
C SER A 106 20.45 -6.83 -6.38
N GLY A 107 19.77 -5.70 -6.21
CA GLY A 107 20.05 -4.45 -6.92
C GLY A 107 19.59 -4.42 -8.38
N ASN A 108 19.01 -5.51 -8.91
CA ASN A 108 18.45 -5.52 -10.26
C ASN A 108 17.15 -4.70 -10.31
N LEU A 109 17.12 -3.68 -11.17
CA LEU A 109 15.93 -2.83 -11.35
C LEU A 109 14.97 -3.34 -12.43
N THR A 110 15.26 -4.50 -13.03
CA THR A 110 14.40 -5.12 -14.04
C THR A 110 13.21 -5.79 -13.35
N PRO A 111 11.96 -5.36 -13.62
CA PRO A 111 10.79 -5.94 -12.98
C PRO A 111 10.58 -7.38 -13.46
N SER A 112 10.26 -8.27 -12.52
CA SER A 112 9.87 -9.64 -12.82
C SER A 112 8.50 -9.69 -13.52
N GLU A 113 8.16 -10.84 -14.10
CA GLU A 113 6.82 -11.05 -14.64
C GLU A 113 5.73 -11.03 -13.54
N ALA A 114 6.10 -11.36 -12.29
CA ALA A 114 5.18 -11.23 -11.16
C ALA A 114 4.85 -9.76 -10.87
N ASP A 115 5.85 -8.88 -10.89
CA ASP A 115 5.69 -7.44 -10.68
C ASP A 115 4.78 -6.80 -11.73
N LYS A 116 5.00 -7.15 -13.00
CA LYS A 116 4.17 -6.68 -14.12
C LYS A 116 2.72 -7.15 -13.99
N ARG A 117 2.51 -8.44 -13.68
CA ARG A 117 1.15 -9.00 -13.48
C ARG A 117 0.43 -8.35 -12.31
N LEU A 118 1.12 -8.17 -11.18
CA LEU A 118 0.54 -7.52 -10.00
C LEU A 118 0.17 -6.06 -10.32
N THR A 119 1.08 -5.32 -10.95
CA THR A 119 0.85 -3.92 -11.35
C THR A 119 -0.37 -3.82 -12.28
N GLN A 120 -0.48 -4.72 -13.26
CA GLN A 120 -1.62 -4.75 -14.17
C GLN A 120 -2.92 -5.10 -13.45
N LYS A 121 -2.91 -6.07 -12.54
CA LYS A 121 -4.08 -6.46 -11.74
C LYS A 121 -4.57 -5.31 -10.86
N LEU A 122 -3.66 -4.59 -10.22
CA LEU A 122 -3.97 -3.40 -9.41
C LEU A 122 -4.47 -2.24 -10.27
N LYS A 123 -3.92 -2.05 -11.46
CA LYS A 123 -4.41 -1.04 -12.41
C LYS A 123 -5.86 -1.32 -12.82
N GLU A 124 -6.19 -2.55 -13.19
CA GLU A 124 -7.56 -2.91 -13.58
C GLU A 124 -8.52 -2.84 -12.39
N GLY A 125 -8.13 -3.32 -11.20
CA GLY A 125 -8.93 -3.18 -9.99
C GLY A 125 -9.19 -1.72 -9.61
N GLY A 126 -8.19 -0.84 -9.75
CA GLY A 126 -8.31 0.58 -9.45
C GLY A 126 -9.28 1.30 -10.39
N LYS A 127 -9.41 0.86 -11.65
CA LYS A 127 -10.44 1.39 -12.56
C LYS A 127 -11.85 1.06 -12.06
N LEU A 128 -12.07 -0.12 -11.49
CA LEU A 128 -13.38 -0.51 -10.96
C LEU A 128 -13.77 0.30 -9.72
N CYS A 129 -12.80 0.71 -8.89
CA CYS A 129 -13.03 1.52 -7.71
C CYS A 129 -13.32 3.00 -8.00
N ASN A 130 -13.02 3.47 -9.22
CA ASN A 130 -13.15 4.88 -9.64
C ASN A 130 -14.21 5.07 -10.76
N GLN A 131 -15.07 4.07 -10.98
CA GLN A 131 -16.22 4.15 -11.90
C GLN A 131 -17.45 4.74 -11.22
#